data_AF-A0A182TK70-F1
#
_entry.id   AF-A0A182TK70-F1
#
_cell.length_a   1.000
_cell.length_b   1.000
_cell.length_c   1.000
_cell.angle_alpha   90.00
_cell.angle_beta   90.00
_cell.angle_gamma   90.00
#
_symmetry.space_group_name_H-M   'P 1'
#
loop_
_entity.id
_entity.type
_entity.pdbx_description
1 polymer ?
#
loop_
_entity_poly.entity_id
_entity_poly.type
_entity_poly.pdbx_seq_one_letter_code
_entity_poly.pdbx_strand_id
1 'polypeptide(L)'
;MALLGRRRSSFLKLAALCGVVWFMAVFVLYSDDANRAGGPSGSGSAASGGGAIEYETPRRLPLEGIRNKFNQFMENARLDANRPDPAVPEVPDVNFVDHNRLEDGDDGEGGAGGVDPDLDEPPVVKTVKELPSKPSRPQSRSPPASGNGVGGALALPGVIAPPSDGPGELGKPVVLPKELTPEVKKLVDDGWAKNAFNQYVADLISIRRTLPDPRDAWCKEPDRYMDDLPPTSVIICFHNEAWSVLLRTVHSVLDRSPDQLVKEVILVDDFSDMPHTQKQLEDYFLAYPKVKIVRAAKREGLIRARLLGARHATAPVLTYLDSHCECTVGWLEPLLDRIARNSTTVVCPVIDVIDDNTMEYHYRDSGGVNVGGFDWNLQFNWHAVPEREKRKHKSPAEPVWSPTMAGGLFAIDRVFFERLGTYDSGFDIWGGENLELSFKTWMCGGSLEIVPCSHVGHIFRKRSPYKWRTGVNVIKRNSVRLAEVWMDEYAQYYYQRIGNDKGDYGDVSSRKKLREELGCKSFRWYLDNIYPELFVPGDAVASGEVRNMGYGNRTCLDAPGGKRNLRKPVGLYPCHNQGGNQVNSLLHLSCSHASPLQ
;
A
#
# COMPACT_ATOMS: atom_id res chain seq x y z
N MET A 1 5.15 -26.16 -14.34
CA MET A 1 5.40 -24.69 -14.26
C MET A 1 6.79 -24.33 -13.75
N ALA A 2 7.39 -25.08 -12.81
CA ALA A 2 8.71 -24.75 -12.24
C ALA A 2 9.95 -24.89 -13.17
N LEU A 3 9.81 -25.44 -14.39
CA LEU A 3 10.93 -25.66 -15.31
C LEU A 3 10.96 -24.74 -16.55
N LEU A 4 10.01 -23.81 -16.69
CA LEU A 4 9.90 -22.97 -17.89
C LEU A 4 10.70 -21.66 -17.80
N GLY A 5 11.43 -21.45 -16.71
CA GLY A 5 12.08 -20.17 -16.40
C GLY A 5 13.51 -19.97 -16.91
N ARG A 6 14.17 -20.93 -17.57
CA ARG A 6 15.64 -20.82 -17.78
C ARG A 6 16.27 -21.09 -19.14
N ARG A 7 15.56 -21.37 -20.24
CA ARG A 7 16.22 -21.44 -21.58
C ARG A 7 15.39 -20.86 -22.73
N ARG A 8 16.06 -20.19 -23.68
CA ARG A 8 15.53 -19.45 -24.85
C ARG A 8 14.99 -20.32 -26.00
N SER A 9 14.70 -21.62 -25.81
CA SER A 9 14.22 -22.47 -26.90
C SER A 9 12.69 -22.52 -26.97
N SER A 10 12.12 -21.95 -28.04
CA SER A 10 10.68 -21.90 -28.33
C SER A 10 10.07 -23.29 -28.52
N PHE A 11 10.87 -24.30 -28.86
CA PHE A 11 10.40 -25.67 -29.13
C PHE A 11 9.92 -26.40 -27.86
N LEU A 12 10.64 -26.24 -26.74
CA LEU A 12 10.26 -26.87 -25.47
C LEU A 12 8.97 -26.28 -24.89
N LYS A 13 8.71 -25.00 -25.15
CA LYS A 13 7.46 -24.32 -24.75
C LYS A 13 6.28 -24.84 -25.55
N LEU A 14 6.46 -25.09 -26.85
CA LEU A 14 5.41 -25.64 -27.72
C LEU A 14 5.07 -27.08 -27.32
N ALA A 15 6.07 -27.92 -27.05
CA ALA A 15 5.86 -29.29 -26.57
C ALA A 15 5.13 -29.34 -25.21
N ALA A 16 5.50 -28.45 -24.28
CA ALA A 16 4.81 -28.33 -23.00
C ALA A 16 3.36 -27.84 -23.16
N LEU A 17 3.11 -26.91 -24.08
CA LEU A 17 1.76 -26.42 -24.38
C LEU A 17 0.89 -27.53 -25.00
N CYS A 18 1.43 -28.29 -25.95
CA CYS A 18 0.74 -29.44 -26.55
C CYS A 18 0.43 -30.52 -25.51
N GLY A 19 1.32 -30.77 -24.55
CA GLY A 19 1.07 -31.71 -23.45
C GLY A 19 -0.05 -31.26 -22.52
N VAL A 20 -0.14 -29.97 -22.19
CA VAL A 20 -1.23 -29.41 -21.37
C VAL A 20 -2.56 -29.44 -22.12
N VAL A 21 -2.56 -29.09 -23.42
CA VAL A 21 -3.77 -29.15 -24.26
C VAL A 21 -4.26 -30.60 -24.40
N TRP A 22 -3.36 -31.57 -24.59
CA TRP A 22 -3.73 -32.98 -24.63
C TRP A 22 -4.33 -33.46 -23.30
N PHE A 23 -3.74 -33.08 -22.16
CA PHE A 23 -4.26 -33.45 -20.85
C PHE A 23 -5.65 -32.84 -20.56
N MET A 24 -5.89 -31.59 -21.00
CA MET A 24 -7.21 -30.97 -20.88
C MET A 24 -8.24 -31.60 -21.81
N ALA A 25 -7.87 -31.96 -23.05
CA ALA A 25 -8.75 -32.67 -23.96
C ALA A 25 -9.16 -34.04 -23.40
N VAL A 26 -8.21 -34.78 -22.82
CA VAL A 26 -8.49 -36.06 -22.15
C VAL A 26 -9.38 -35.86 -20.92
N PHE A 27 -9.14 -34.84 -20.10
CA PHE A 27 -9.94 -34.55 -18.91
C PHE A 27 -11.39 -34.16 -19.25
N VAL A 28 -11.60 -33.35 -20.29
CA VAL A 28 -12.95 -32.94 -20.75
C VAL A 28 -13.69 -34.13 -21.36
N LEU A 29 -13.02 -34.96 -22.17
CA LEU A 29 -13.65 -36.17 -22.72
C LEU A 29 -14.01 -37.20 -21.64
N TYR A 30 -13.28 -37.23 -20.52
CA TYR A 30 -13.59 -38.11 -19.39
C TYR A 30 -14.63 -37.54 -18.41
N SER A 31 -14.78 -36.22 -18.32
CA SER A 31 -15.77 -35.61 -17.43
C SER A 31 -17.17 -35.49 -18.06
N ASP A 32 -17.28 -35.57 -19.38
CA ASP A 32 -18.57 -35.49 -20.09
C ASP A 32 -19.38 -36.80 -20.02
N ASP A 33 -18.73 -37.94 -19.81
CA ASP A 33 -19.42 -39.23 -19.58
C ASP A 33 -20.04 -39.34 -18.17
N ALA A 34 -19.54 -38.55 -17.20
CA ALA A 34 -20.04 -38.55 -15.83
C ALA A 34 -21.33 -37.70 -15.63
N ASN A 35 -21.64 -36.79 -16.57
CA ASN A 35 -22.78 -35.86 -16.46
C ASN A 35 -24.03 -36.29 -17.27
N ARG A 36 -24.02 -37.45 -17.92
CA ARG A 36 -25.17 -37.97 -18.69
C ARG A 36 -26.04 -39.01 -17.99
N ALA A 37 -25.78 -39.31 -16.71
CA ALA A 37 -26.62 -40.21 -15.92
C ALA A 37 -27.23 -39.48 -14.71
N GLY A 38 -28.42 -38.87 -14.87
CA GLY A 38 -29.15 -38.37 -13.69
C GLY A 38 -30.37 -37.47 -13.90
N GLY A 39 -31.45 -38.00 -14.49
CA GLY A 39 -32.83 -37.58 -14.18
C GLY A 39 -33.82 -37.63 -15.36
N PRO A 40 -35.15 -37.69 -15.13
CA PRO A 40 -35.92 -38.18 -13.97
C PRO A 40 -37.11 -39.11 -14.36
N SER A 41 -37.59 -39.99 -13.47
CA SER A 41 -39.03 -40.30 -13.30
C SER A 41 -39.27 -41.37 -12.23
N GLY A 42 -40.39 -41.25 -11.50
CA GLY A 42 -40.67 -42.01 -10.29
C GLY A 42 -41.39 -43.35 -10.47
N SER A 43 -41.66 -43.96 -9.30
CA SER A 43 -42.56 -45.09 -8.98
C SER A 43 -42.00 -46.51 -9.12
N GLY A 44 -42.15 -47.30 -8.05
CA GLY A 44 -42.00 -48.76 -8.11
C GLY A 44 -41.42 -49.39 -6.85
N SER A 45 -42.23 -50.16 -6.16
CA SER A 45 -41.99 -50.80 -4.85
C SER A 45 -41.27 -52.15 -4.97
N ALA A 46 -40.57 -52.52 -3.89
CA ALA A 46 -40.45 -53.86 -3.30
C ALA A 46 -39.70 -55.02 -4.00
N ALA A 47 -38.86 -55.65 -3.16
CA ALA A 47 -38.66 -57.10 -2.97
C ALA A 47 -37.61 -57.90 -3.78
N SER A 48 -36.70 -58.48 -2.99
CA SER A 48 -36.18 -59.86 -2.99
C SER A 48 -35.32 -60.42 -4.13
N GLY A 49 -34.15 -60.94 -3.74
CA GLY A 49 -33.81 -62.34 -4.00
C GLY A 49 -32.70 -62.66 -5.01
N GLY A 50 -31.48 -62.87 -4.50
CA GLY A 50 -30.57 -64.01 -4.74
C GLY A 50 -30.19 -64.48 -6.17
N GLY A 51 -28.88 -64.70 -6.36
CA GLY A 51 -28.34 -65.70 -7.30
C GLY A 51 -27.15 -65.24 -8.14
N ALA A 52 -25.98 -65.87 -7.92
CA ALA A 52 -24.71 -65.65 -8.64
C ALA A 52 -24.67 -66.30 -10.04
N ILE A 53 -23.75 -65.84 -10.91
CA ILE A 53 -22.85 -66.61 -11.81
C ILE A 53 -21.86 -65.63 -12.52
N GLU A 54 -20.59 -66.05 -12.63
CA GLU A 54 -19.40 -65.36 -13.17
C GLU A 54 -19.43 -65.02 -14.67
N TYR A 55 -18.62 -64.02 -15.10
CA TYR A 55 -17.92 -64.05 -16.41
C TYR A 55 -16.62 -63.18 -16.43
N GLU A 56 -15.54 -63.88 -16.81
CA GLU A 56 -14.25 -63.55 -17.45
C GLU A 56 -13.53 -62.17 -17.36
N THR A 57 -12.24 -62.25 -17.00
CA THR A 57 -11.20 -61.21 -17.14
C THR A 57 -10.66 -61.06 -18.57
N PRO A 58 -10.42 -59.82 -19.08
CA PRO A 58 -9.61 -59.60 -20.27
C PRO A 58 -8.12 -59.29 -19.98
N ARG A 59 -7.29 -59.70 -20.94
CA ARG A 59 -5.82 -59.79 -20.97
C ARG A 59 -5.06 -58.45 -20.87
N ARG A 60 -3.87 -58.49 -20.24
CA ARG A 60 -2.81 -57.45 -20.29
C ARG A 60 -2.00 -57.53 -21.59
N LEU A 61 -1.67 -56.37 -22.19
CA LEU A 61 -0.64 -56.22 -23.24
C LEU A 61 0.74 -55.93 -22.60
N PRO A 62 1.87 -56.37 -23.20
CA PRO A 62 3.18 -56.37 -22.55
C PRO A 62 3.95 -55.04 -22.76
N LEU A 63 4.48 -54.49 -21.66
CA LEU A 63 5.15 -53.17 -21.56
C LEU A 63 6.64 -53.16 -21.97
N GLU A 64 7.19 -54.26 -22.49
CA GLU A 64 8.65 -54.38 -22.72
C GLU A 64 9.18 -53.51 -23.88
N GLY A 65 8.38 -53.25 -24.91
CA GLY A 65 8.83 -52.46 -26.08
C GLY A 65 9.07 -50.98 -25.79
N ILE A 66 8.40 -50.41 -24.78
CA ILE A 66 8.45 -48.98 -24.48
C ILE A 66 9.66 -48.64 -23.61
N ARG A 67 10.00 -49.53 -22.66
CA ARG A 67 11.14 -49.33 -21.76
C ARG A 67 12.48 -49.39 -22.49
N ASN A 68 12.62 -50.26 -23.49
CA ASN A 68 13.86 -50.37 -24.26
C ASN A 68 14.11 -49.15 -25.15
N LYS A 69 13.06 -48.57 -25.75
CA LYS A 69 13.17 -47.33 -26.53
C LYS A 69 13.51 -46.12 -25.65
N PHE A 70 12.99 -46.07 -24.43
CA PHE A 70 13.31 -45.00 -23.48
C PHE A 70 14.77 -45.09 -23.01
N ASN A 71 15.26 -46.29 -22.70
CA ASN A 71 16.65 -46.47 -22.25
C ASN A 71 17.65 -46.17 -23.38
N GLN A 72 17.34 -46.53 -24.63
CA GLN A 72 18.19 -46.23 -25.79
C GLN A 72 18.28 -44.72 -26.06
N PHE A 73 17.18 -43.99 -25.84
CA PHE A 73 17.18 -42.53 -25.92
C PHE A 73 18.07 -41.89 -24.85
N MET A 74 18.06 -42.42 -23.62
CA MET A 74 18.87 -41.90 -22.52
C MET A 74 20.37 -42.10 -22.75
N GLU A 75 20.80 -43.22 -23.35
CA GLU A 75 22.24 -43.42 -23.64
C GLU A 75 22.73 -42.59 -24.82
N ASN A 76 21.92 -42.40 -25.85
CA ASN A 76 22.28 -41.50 -26.95
C ASN A 76 22.47 -40.06 -26.44
N ALA A 77 21.64 -39.62 -25.48
CA ALA A 77 21.77 -38.31 -24.87
C ALA A 77 23.02 -38.17 -23.97
N ARG A 78 23.48 -39.25 -23.33
CA ARG A 78 24.74 -39.23 -22.55
C ARG A 78 25.98 -39.18 -23.43
N LEU A 79 25.97 -39.88 -24.56
CA LEU A 79 27.08 -39.88 -25.52
C LEU A 79 27.27 -38.51 -26.18
N ASP A 80 26.18 -37.78 -26.43
CA ASP A 80 26.22 -36.45 -27.04
C ASP A 80 26.70 -35.36 -26.06
N ALA A 81 26.44 -35.55 -24.75
CA ALA A 81 26.87 -34.63 -23.70
C ALA A 81 28.38 -34.70 -23.38
N ASN A 82 29.05 -35.79 -23.75
CA ASN A 82 30.49 -35.99 -23.51
C ASN A 82 31.36 -35.72 -24.74
N ARG A 83 30.81 -35.08 -25.77
CA ARG A 83 31.56 -34.71 -26.97
C ARG A 83 32.37 -33.44 -26.69
N PRO A 84 33.71 -33.44 -26.82
CA PRO A 84 34.50 -32.25 -26.58
C PRO A 84 34.26 -31.21 -27.69
N ASP A 85 34.10 -29.95 -27.30
CA ASP A 85 33.90 -28.82 -28.21
C ASP A 85 35.20 -28.50 -28.99
N PRO A 86 35.10 -28.06 -30.26
CA PRO A 86 36.26 -27.68 -31.05
C PRO A 86 36.90 -26.38 -30.55
N ALA A 87 38.23 -26.34 -30.53
CA ALA A 87 39.04 -25.22 -30.04
C ALA A 87 38.81 -23.92 -30.85
N VAL A 88 38.71 -22.79 -30.14
CA VAL A 88 38.58 -21.43 -30.67
C VAL A 88 39.89 -20.67 -30.40
N PRO A 89 40.44 -19.88 -31.35
CA PRO A 89 41.80 -19.35 -31.25
C PRO A 89 41.93 -18.12 -30.34
N GLU A 90 43.08 -18.02 -29.68
CA GLU A 90 43.50 -16.95 -28.76
C GLU A 90 43.78 -15.61 -29.48
N VAL A 91 43.46 -14.49 -28.81
CA VAL A 91 43.92 -13.13 -29.16
C VAL A 91 44.38 -12.43 -27.85
N PRO A 92 45.52 -11.71 -27.84
CA PRO A 92 46.36 -11.58 -26.65
C PRO A 92 46.09 -10.37 -25.74
N ASP A 93 46.55 -10.51 -24.50
CA ASP A 93 46.50 -9.57 -23.37
C ASP A 93 47.27 -8.26 -23.59
N VAL A 94 46.73 -7.18 -23.01
CA VAL A 94 47.45 -5.92 -22.74
C VAL A 94 47.41 -5.61 -21.25
N ASN A 95 48.58 -5.72 -20.62
CA ASN A 95 48.93 -5.35 -19.24
C ASN A 95 48.85 -3.83 -19.02
N PHE A 96 48.50 -3.38 -17.80
CA PHE A 96 49.15 -2.27 -17.08
C PHE A 96 48.84 -2.36 -15.57
N VAL A 97 49.80 -2.87 -14.77
CA VAL A 97 50.70 -2.18 -13.81
C VAL A 97 50.07 -1.92 -12.43
N ASP A 98 50.58 -2.72 -11.50
CA ASP A 98 50.39 -2.69 -10.05
C ASP A 98 51.43 -1.74 -9.43
N HIS A 99 51.01 -0.82 -8.56
CA HIS A 99 51.90 0.04 -7.79
C HIS A 99 51.72 -0.24 -6.30
N ASN A 100 52.57 -1.11 -5.76
CA ASN A 100 52.85 -1.19 -4.33
C ASN A 100 54.24 -1.81 -4.08
N ARG A 101 55.25 -0.97 -3.82
CA ARG A 101 56.29 -1.19 -2.78
C ARG A 101 57.37 -0.11 -2.76
N LEU A 102 57.96 0.02 -1.55
CA LEU A 102 59.21 0.63 -1.08
C LEU A 102 58.91 1.72 -0.03
N GLU A 103 58.91 1.41 1.27
CA GLU A 103 60.03 1.15 2.23
C GLU A 103 60.61 2.42 2.89
N ASP A 104 60.56 2.38 4.24
CA ASP A 104 61.42 2.91 5.30
C ASP A 104 61.66 4.41 5.54
N GLY A 105 61.51 4.81 6.81
CA GLY A 105 62.02 6.06 7.39
C GLY A 105 61.42 6.41 8.77
N ASP A 106 62.27 6.36 9.80
CA ASP A 106 62.06 6.43 11.26
C ASP A 106 61.76 7.84 11.83
N ASP A 107 61.47 7.86 13.15
CA ASP A 107 61.60 8.93 14.17
C ASP A 107 60.35 9.75 14.60
N GLY A 108 59.95 9.55 15.88
CA GLY A 108 59.88 10.67 16.84
C GLY A 108 58.55 11.07 17.50
N GLU A 109 58.29 10.51 18.70
CA GLU A 109 57.65 11.09 19.91
C GLU A 109 56.28 11.82 19.90
N GLY A 110 55.34 11.27 20.69
CA GLY A 110 54.73 12.02 21.82
C GLY A 110 53.26 12.45 21.75
N GLY A 111 52.41 11.89 22.63
CA GLY A 111 51.37 12.68 23.33
C GLY A 111 49.88 12.39 23.05
N ALA A 112 49.27 11.63 23.97
CA ALA A 112 47.88 11.64 24.48
C ALA A 112 46.74 12.40 23.74
N GLY A 113 45.60 11.71 23.61
CA GLY A 113 44.27 12.34 23.52
C GLY A 113 43.25 11.50 22.75
N GLY A 114 42.36 10.81 23.48
CA GLY A 114 41.28 10.02 22.87
C GLY A 114 40.14 10.88 22.34
N VAL A 115 39.58 10.49 21.19
CA VAL A 115 38.18 10.67 20.78
C VAL A 115 37.86 9.56 19.78
N ASP A 116 36.74 8.89 20.00
CA ASP A 116 36.09 7.88 19.16
C ASP A 116 35.44 8.56 17.93
N PRO A 117 35.72 8.15 16.67
CA PRO A 117 34.98 8.64 15.51
C PRO A 117 33.99 7.61 14.97
N ASP A 118 32.73 7.97 15.19
CA ASP A 118 31.50 7.46 14.62
C ASP A 118 31.30 8.02 13.19
N LEU A 119 30.52 7.28 12.37
CA LEU A 119 29.83 7.68 11.12
C LEU A 119 30.59 7.64 9.77
N ASP A 120 30.38 6.54 9.04
CA ASP A 120 30.60 6.41 7.60
C ASP A 120 29.62 7.28 6.79
N GLU A 121 30.10 8.42 6.27
CA GLU A 121 29.48 9.16 5.16
C GLU A 121 29.83 8.53 3.81
N PRO A 122 28.86 8.28 2.90
CA PRO A 122 29.17 8.04 1.48
C PRO A 122 29.21 9.37 0.68
N PRO A 123 30.07 9.47 -0.36
CA PRO A 123 30.49 10.75 -0.93
C PRO A 123 29.43 11.41 -1.81
N VAL A 124 29.21 12.71 -1.58
CA VAL A 124 28.41 13.61 -2.42
C VAL A 124 29.29 14.22 -3.52
N VAL A 125 28.96 13.95 -4.78
CA VAL A 125 29.60 14.57 -5.95
C VAL A 125 29.16 16.02 -6.07
N LYS A 126 30.03 16.97 -5.72
CA LYS A 126 29.85 18.40 -5.98
C LYS A 126 30.41 18.73 -7.37
N THR A 127 29.55 19.09 -8.30
CA THR A 127 29.97 19.66 -9.59
C THR A 127 29.72 21.17 -9.56
N VAL A 128 30.79 21.95 -9.44
CA VAL A 128 30.79 23.40 -9.61
C VAL A 128 31.02 23.69 -11.08
N LYS A 129 30.13 24.46 -11.71
CA LYS A 129 30.39 25.12 -13.00
C LYS A 129 30.01 26.60 -12.88
N GLU A 130 31.03 27.43 -13.02
CA GLU A 130 30.93 28.89 -13.09
C GLU A 130 30.17 29.33 -14.36
N LEU A 131 29.34 30.37 -14.20
CA LEU A 131 28.62 31.07 -15.28
C LEU A 131 29.25 32.44 -15.51
N PRO A 132 29.47 32.90 -16.75
CA PRO A 132 29.85 34.28 -17.02
C PRO A 132 28.64 35.20 -17.27
N SER A 133 28.66 36.32 -16.53
CA SER A 133 28.20 37.70 -16.81
C SER A 133 27.05 38.01 -17.80
N LYS A 134 26.03 38.69 -17.23
CA LYS A 134 25.06 39.72 -17.73
C LYS A 134 25.04 40.11 -19.23
N PRO A 135 23.84 40.50 -19.72
CA PRO A 135 23.63 41.93 -20.00
C PRO A 135 22.27 42.54 -19.59
N SER A 136 22.38 43.81 -19.17
CA SER A 136 21.46 44.98 -19.22
C SER A 136 19.92 44.86 -19.21
N ARG A 137 19.34 45.59 -18.26
CA ARG A 137 17.94 46.01 -18.07
C ARG A 137 17.49 47.09 -19.08
N PRO A 138 16.23 47.05 -19.57
CA PRO A 138 15.51 48.26 -19.96
C PRO A 138 14.39 48.61 -18.97
N GLN A 139 14.02 49.88 -19.01
CA GLN A 139 13.34 50.66 -17.98
C GLN A 139 11.82 50.44 -17.89
N SER A 140 11.30 50.83 -16.73
CA SER A 140 9.88 50.94 -16.35
C SER A 140 9.07 51.87 -17.26
N ARG A 141 7.89 51.41 -17.69
CA ARG A 141 6.76 52.27 -18.04
C ARG A 141 5.47 51.70 -17.46
N SER A 142 4.73 52.55 -16.76
CA SER A 142 3.38 52.32 -16.24
C SER A 142 2.37 52.12 -17.40
N PRO A 143 1.23 51.42 -17.19
CA PRO A 143 0.38 50.94 -18.26
C PRO A 143 -0.67 51.97 -18.71
N PRO A 144 -1.08 52.00 -20.00
CA PRO A 144 -2.38 52.50 -20.40
C PRO A 144 -3.42 51.35 -20.47
N ALA A 145 -4.68 51.74 -20.33
CA ALA A 145 -5.84 50.88 -20.17
C ALA A 145 -6.26 50.09 -21.43
N SER A 146 -6.93 48.97 -21.15
CA SER A 146 -7.95 48.25 -21.95
C SER A 146 -7.63 47.86 -23.40
N GLY A 147 -7.57 46.56 -23.65
CA GLY A 147 -7.71 45.96 -24.98
C GLY A 147 -7.72 44.43 -24.91
N ASN A 148 -8.87 43.83 -25.24
CA ASN A 148 -9.10 42.38 -25.34
C ASN A 148 -8.04 41.67 -26.19
N GLY A 149 -7.47 40.59 -25.67
CA GLY A 149 -6.57 39.71 -26.41
C GLY A 149 -5.91 38.67 -25.51
N VAL A 150 -6.65 37.61 -25.15
CA VAL A 150 -6.06 36.44 -24.47
C VAL A 150 -5.26 35.66 -25.51
N GLY A 151 -3.94 35.82 -25.49
CA GLY A 151 -2.99 35.12 -26.34
C GLY A 151 -1.96 34.36 -25.52
N GLY A 152 -2.09 33.04 -25.48
CA GLY A 152 -1.00 32.06 -25.46
C GLY A 152 -0.01 32.09 -24.29
N ALA A 153 -0.44 31.63 -23.12
CA ALA A 153 0.50 30.95 -22.22
C ALA A 153 0.80 29.55 -22.78
N LEU A 154 2.07 29.19 -22.85
CA LEU A 154 2.59 27.91 -23.36
C LEU A 154 1.84 26.71 -22.74
N ALA A 155 0.85 26.18 -23.46
CA ALA A 155 0.20 24.93 -23.11
C ALA A 155 1.18 23.80 -23.41
N LEU A 156 1.87 23.32 -22.38
CA LEU A 156 2.55 22.02 -22.44
C LEU A 156 1.49 20.96 -22.79
N PRO A 157 1.78 20.03 -23.72
CA PRO A 157 0.82 18.99 -24.10
C PRO A 157 0.38 18.21 -22.87
N GLY A 158 -0.93 18.22 -22.57
CA GLY A 158 -1.54 17.52 -21.43
C GLY A 158 -2.03 18.39 -20.27
N VAL A 159 -1.93 19.72 -20.34
CA VAL A 159 -2.47 20.62 -19.31
C VAL A 159 -3.71 21.34 -19.83
N ILE A 160 -4.89 20.83 -19.47
CA ILE A 160 -6.17 21.49 -19.77
C ILE A 160 -6.34 22.63 -18.73
N ALA A 161 -6.24 23.89 -19.18
CA ALA A 161 -6.66 25.04 -18.37
C ALA A 161 -8.17 24.94 -18.09
N PRO A 162 -8.66 25.25 -16.87
CA PRO A 162 -10.05 24.98 -16.51
C PRO A 162 -11.01 25.84 -17.34
N PRO A 163 -11.90 25.27 -18.16
CA PRO A 163 -13.17 25.91 -18.44
C PRO A 163 -14.10 25.64 -17.25
N SER A 164 -14.97 26.61 -16.92
CA SER A 164 -15.95 26.51 -15.82
C SER A 164 -16.97 25.38 -15.97
N ASP A 165 -16.95 24.66 -17.08
CA ASP A 165 -17.86 23.59 -17.48
C ASP A 165 -17.15 22.36 -18.08
N GLY A 166 -15.86 22.17 -17.80
CA GLY A 166 -15.07 21.03 -18.30
C GLY A 166 -15.44 19.67 -17.71
N PRO A 167 -14.97 18.56 -18.32
CA PRO A 167 -15.14 17.22 -17.76
C PRO A 167 -14.62 17.13 -16.32
N GLY A 168 -15.44 16.57 -15.44
CA GLY A 168 -15.06 16.33 -14.04
C GLY A 168 -15.11 17.56 -13.12
N GLU A 169 -15.53 18.72 -13.64
CA GLU A 169 -15.67 19.95 -12.86
C GLU A 169 -16.68 19.80 -11.72
N LEU A 170 -16.42 20.45 -10.58
CA LEU A 170 -17.15 20.24 -9.32
C LEU A 170 -17.19 18.78 -8.88
N GLY A 171 -16.15 18.00 -9.20
CA GLY A 171 -16.06 16.58 -8.82
C GLY A 171 -17.10 15.68 -9.49
N LYS A 172 -17.78 16.12 -10.56
CA LYS A 172 -18.79 15.34 -11.27
C LYS A 172 -18.19 14.10 -11.96
N PRO A 173 -18.97 13.02 -12.18
CA PRO A 173 -18.48 11.86 -12.91
C PRO A 173 -18.22 12.18 -14.38
N VAL A 174 -17.11 11.67 -14.92
CA VAL A 174 -16.89 11.62 -16.37
C VAL A 174 -17.25 10.22 -16.86
N VAL A 175 -18.37 10.13 -17.59
CA VAL A 175 -18.90 8.86 -18.11
C VAL A 175 -18.53 8.71 -19.57
N LEU A 176 -17.74 7.67 -19.87
CA LEU A 176 -17.40 7.33 -21.24
C LEU A 176 -18.61 6.70 -21.98
N PRO A 177 -18.74 6.89 -23.31
CA PRO A 177 -19.76 6.22 -24.11
C PRO A 177 -19.68 4.69 -23.99
N LYS A 178 -20.82 4.00 -24.15
CA LYS A 178 -20.88 2.52 -24.11
C LYS A 178 -20.05 1.87 -25.22
N GLU A 179 -20.03 2.50 -26.40
CA GLU A 179 -19.25 2.07 -27.55
C GLU A 179 -18.05 2.99 -27.70
N LEU A 180 -16.86 2.45 -27.42
CA LEU A 180 -15.59 3.15 -27.57
C LEU A 180 -14.92 2.77 -28.89
N THR A 181 -14.25 3.72 -29.52
CA THR A 181 -13.38 3.38 -30.65
C THR A 181 -12.25 2.46 -30.17
N PRO A 182 -11.69 1.60 -31.05
CA PRO A 182 -10.60 0.71 -30.68
C PRO A 182 -9.39 1.44 -30.05
N GLU A 183 -9.11 2.66 -30.50
CA GLU A 183 -8.01 3.50 -30.01
C GLU A 183 -8.26 3.97 -28.58
N VAL A 184 -9.45 4.50 -28.29
CA VAL A 184 -9.82 4.96 -26.94
C VAL A 184 -9.87 3.78 -25.97
N LYS A 185 -10.45 2.66 -26.40
CA LYS A 185 -10.49 1.44 -25.58
C LYS A 185 -9.09 0.99 -25.18
N LYS A 186 -8.14 1.00 -26.13
CA LYS A 186 -6.74 0.68 -25.84
C LYS A 186 -6.12 1.63 -24.81
N LEU A 187 -6.38 2.94 -24.91
CA LEU A 187 -5.88 3.92 -23.92
C LEU A 187 -6.46 3.68 -22.52
N VAL A 188 -7.75 3.37 -22.43
CA VAL A 188 -8.42 3.00 -21.17
C VAL A 188 -7.78 1.73 -20.59
N ASP A 189 -7.64 0.67 -21.39
CA ASP A 189 -7.06 -0.61 -20.97
C ASP A 189 -5.60 -0.44 -20.50
N ASP A 190 -4.79 0.34 -21.23
CA ASP A 190 -3.41 0.64 -20.87
C ASP A 190 -3.32 1.43 -19.55
N GLY A 191 -4.23 2.40 -19.35
CA GLY A 191 -4.34 3.18 -18.12
C GLY A 191 -4.64 2.30 -16.89
N TRP A 192 -5.63 1.41 -17.02
CA TRP A 192 -5.97 0.43 -15.98
C TRP A 192 -4.84 -0.55 -15.71
N ALA A 193 -4.14 -1.02 -16.75
CA ALA A 193 -3.03 -1.95 -16.61
C ALA A 193 -1.87 -1.32 -15.82
N LYS A 194 -1.51 -0.07 -16.13
CA LYS A 194 -0.38 0.65 -15.52
C LYS A 194 -0.67 1.19 -14.13
N ASN A 195 -1.85 1.79 -13.92
CA ASN A 195 -2.11 2.57 -12.70
C ASN A 195 -3.18 1.97 -11.79
N ALA A 196 -3.93 0.96 -12.26
CA ALA A 196 -5.06 0.35 -11.56
C ALA A 196 -6.24 1.32 -11.27
N PHE A 197 -6.39 2.34 -12.11
CA PHE A 197 -7.56 3.21 -12.25
C PHE A 197 -7.65 3.70 -13.71
N ASN A 198 -8.76 4.34 -14.07
CA ASN A 198 -9.00 4.85 -15.42
C ASN A 198 -8.20 6.13 -15.71
N GLN A 199 -6.92 5.98 -16.06
CA GLN A 199 -6.05 7.10 -16.41
C GLN A 199 -6.61 7.93 -17.56
N TYR A 200 -7.21 7.31 -18.58
CA TYR A 200 -7.78 8.04 -19.71
C TYR A 200 -8.82 9.07 -19.25
N VAL A 201 -9.74 8.68 -18.35
CA VAL A 201 -10.70 9.61 -17.75
C VAL A 201 -10.00 10.67 -16.92
N ALA A 202 -9.01 10.30 -16.12
CA ALA A 202 -8.23 11.28 -15.34
C ALA A 202 -7.53 12.31 -16.25
N ASP A 203 -7.02 11.92 -17.41
CA ASP A 203 -6.32 12.80 -18.35
C ASP A 203 -7.26 13.79 -19.07
N LEU A 204 -8.57 13.50 -19.12
CA LEU A 204 -9.60 14.43 -19.65
C LEU A 204 -9.98 15.54 -18.67
N ILE A 205 -9.65 15.37 -17.39
CA ILE A 205 -10.07 16.27 -16.32
C ILE A 205 -8.97 17.28 -16.04
N SER A 206 -9.35 18.56 -15.91
CA SER A 206 -8.42 19.63 -15.54
C SER A 206 -7.61 19.26 -14.30
N ILE A 207 -6.30 19.51 -14.32
CA ILE A 207 -5.43 19.39 -13.14
C ILE A 207 -5.76 20.44 -12.06
N ARG A 208 -6.61 21.41 -12.39
CA ARG A 208 -7.10 22.48 -11.52
C ARG A 208 -8.64 22.52 -11.47
N ARG A 209 -9.33 21.39 -11.71
CA ARG A 209 -10.80 21.30 -11.59
C ARG A 209 -11.25 21.81 -10.21
N THR A 210 -12.44 22.38 -10.07
CA THR A 210 -13.00 22.67 -8.73
C THR A 210 -13.68 21.45 -8.11
N LEU A 211 -13.90 21.50 -6.80
CA LEU A 211 -14.60 20.48 -6.02
C LEU A 211 -15.72 21.14 -5.20
N PRO A 212 -16.77 20.38 -4.82
CA PRO A 212 -17.74 20.85 -3.84
C PRO A 212 -17.05 21.12 -2.50
N ASP A 213 -17.63 22.01 -1.68
CA ASP A 213 -17.18 22.25 -0.31
C ASP A 213 -17.94 21.32 0.65
N PRO A 214 -17.32 20.22 1.13
CA PRO A 214 -18.00 19.19 1.92
C PRO A 214 -18.20 19.61 3.38
N ARG A 215 -17.56 20.69 3.82
CA ARG A 215 -17.51 21.06 5.24
C ARG A 215 -18.90 21.45 5.74
N ASP A 216 -19.23 21.00 6.94
CA ASP A 216 -20.44 21.40 7.65
C ASP A 216 -20.42 22.89 8.02
N ALA A 217 -21.60 23.47 8.22
CA ALA A 217 -21.73 24.88 8.66
C ALA A 217 -20.94 25.16 9.94
N TRP A 218 -20.90 24.19 10.86
CA TRP A 218 -20.14 24.27 12.11
C TRP A 218 -18.64 24.54 11.91
N CYS A 219 -18.07 24.00 10.83
CA CYS A 219 -16.66 24.19 10.46
C CYS A 219 -16.39 25.56 9.85
N LYS A 220 -17.42 26.25 9.36
CA LYS A 220 -17.32 27.54 8.66
C LYS A 220 -17.63 28.74 9.56
N GLU A 221 -17.97 28.49 10.82
CA GLU A 221 -18.18 29.55 11.80
C GLU A 221 -16.89 30.39 11.96
N PRO A 222 -17.02 31.72 12.10
CA PRO A 222 -15.87 32.58 12.34
C PRO A 222 -15.16 32.21 13.65
N ASP A 223 -13.87 32.50 13.73
CA ASP A 223 -13.03 32.28 14.93
C ASP A 223 -12.95 30.81 15.41
N ARG A 224 -13.33 29.85 14.54
CA ARG A 224 -13.26 28.42 14.86
C ARG A 224 -11.82 27.92 15.04
N TYR A 225 -10.92 28.42 14.22
CA TYR A 225 -9.51 28.01 14.17
C TYR A 225 -8.62 29.16 14.67
N MET A 226 -7.46 28.82 15.24
CA MET A 226 -6.47 29.82 15.63
C MET A 226 -5.99 30.62 14.41
N ASP A 227 -5.71 31.92 14.60
CA ASP A 227 -5.19 32.78 13.52
C ASP A 227 -3.71 32.49 13.21
N ASP A 228 -2.90 32.20 14.23
CA ASP A 228 -1.47 31.93 14.12
C ASP A 228 -1.22 30.41 14.04
N LEU A 229 -1.44 29.85 12.86
CA LEU A 229 -1.22 28.42 12.59
C LEU A 229 0.22 28.15 12.15
N PRO A 230 0.84 27.04 12.62
CA PRO A 230 2.19 26.68 12.22
C PRO A 230 2.23 26.27 10.73
N PRO A 231 3.22 26.73 9.95
CA PRO A 231 3.34 26.30 8.57
C PRO A 231 3.72 24.82 8.47
N THR A 232 3.40 24.19 7.34
CA THR A 232 3.68 22.78 7.07
C THR A 232 4.54 22.57 5.82
N SER A 233 5.33 21.50 5.82
CA SER A 233 5.96 20.91 4.65
C SER A 233 5.09 19.75 4.19
N VAL A 234 4.47 19.89 3.01
CA VAL A 234 3.61 18.84 2.45
C VAL A 234 4.48 17.83 1.71
N ILE A 235 4.50 16.58 2.14
CA ILE A 235 5.33 15.52 1.58
C ILE A 235 4.44 14.57 0.77
N ILE A 236 4.73 14.45 -0.53
CA ILE A 236 4.03 13.56 -1.45
C ILE A 236 5.04 12.57 -2.02
N CYS A 237 4.92 11.30 -1.62
CA CYS A 237 5.75 10.23 -2.16
C CYS A 237 5.07 9.64 -3.39
N PHE A 238 5.83 9.38 -4.46
CA PHE A 238 5.31 8.79 -5.68
C PHE A 238 6.30 7.80 -6.29
N HIS A 239 5.78 6.81 -7.02
CA HIS A 239 6.54 5.91 -7.87
C HIS A 239 5.69 5.62 -9.10
N ASN A 240 6.13 6.02 -10.29
CA ASN A 240 5.42 5.76 -11.55
C ASN A 240 3.95 6.22 -11.54
N GLU A 241 3.66 7.36 -10.93
CA GLU A 241 2.30 7.91 -10.88
C GLU A 241 1.88 8.51 -12.23
N ALA A 242 0.59 8.46 -12.54
CA ALA A 242 0.04 9.13 -13.71
C ALA A 242 0.25 10.65 -13.65
N TRP A 243 0.65 11.23 -14.78
CA TRP A 243 1.00 12.65 -14.89
C TRP A 243 -0.13 13.58 -14.42
N SER A 244 -1.34 13.43 -14.97
CA SER A 244 -2.49 14.28 -14.64
C SER A 244 -2.85 14.21 -13.15
N VAL A 245 -2.78 13.02 -12.56
CA VAL A 245 -3.15 12.77 -11.17
C VAL A 245 -2.12 13.36 -10.20
N LEU A 246 -0.83 13.10 -10.42
CA LEU A 246 0.25 13.68 -9.60
C LEU A 246 0.19 15.21 -9.61
N LEU A 247 0.06 15.81 -10.79
CA LEU A 247 -0.06 17.26 -10.93
C LEU A 247 -1.32 17.79 -10.24
N ARG A 248 -2.46 17.10 -10.39
CA ARG A 248 -3.72 17.50 -9.75
C ARG A 248 -3.62 17.48 -8.23
N THR A 249 -2.91 16.52 -7.65
CA THR A 249 -2.62 16.51 -6.21
C THR A 249 -1.82 17.75 -5.80
N VAL A 250 -0.72 18.05 -6.49
CA VAL A 250 0.11 19.22 -6.17
C VAL A 250 -0.65 20.53 -6.33
N HIS A 251 -1.39 20.71 -7.43
CA HIS A 251 -2.19 21.92 -7.63
C HIS A 251 -3.34 22.02 -6.63
N SER A 252 -3.95 20.91 -6.20
CA SER A 252 -4.98 20.97 -5.15
C SER A 252 -4.43 21.49 -3.83
N VAL A 253 -3.18 21.17 -3.48
CA VAL A 253 -2.50 21.71 -2.30
C VAL A 253 -2.21 23.19 -2.50
N LEU A 254 -1.60 23.57 -3.63
CA LEU A 254 -1.21 24.96 -3.87
C LEU A 254 -2.41 25.91 -4.00
N ASP A 255 -3.50 25.45 -4.62
CA ASP A 255 -4.65 26.30 -4.94
C ASP A 255 -5.66 26.39 -3.79
N ARG A 256 -5.67 25.46 -2.84
CA ARG A 256 -6.70 25.35 -1.79
C ARG A 256 -6.14 25.36 -0.37
N SER A 257 -4.89 25.77 -0.21
CA SER A 257 -4.27 26.04 1.09
C SER A 257 -3.87 27.51 1.18
N PRO A 258 -4.02 28.17 2.34
CA PRO A 258 -3.49 29.51 2.54
C PRO A 258 -1.98 29.55 2.29
N ASP A 259 -1.52 30.54 1.51
CA ASP A 259 -0.14 30.60 1.01
C ASP A 259 0.89 30.56 2.15
N GLN A 260 0.63 31.28 3.23
CA GLN A 260 1.49 31.35 4.41
C GLN A 260 1.65 30.02 5.16
N LEU A 261 0.68 29.11 5.05
CA LEU A 261 0.69 27.82 5.75
C LEU A 261 1.46 26.73 4.98
N VAL A 262 1.58 26.86 3.65
CA VAL A 262 2.37 25.93 2.85
C VAL A 262 3.78 26.49 2.69
N LYS A 263 4.72 26.00 3.51
CA LYS A 263 6.13 26.37 3.42
C LYS A 263 6.75 25.83 2.14
N GLU A 264 6.49 24.57 1.85
CA GLU A 264 7.00 23.82 0.72
C GLU A 264 6.17 22.56 0.45
N VAL A 265 6.21 22.09 -0.79
CA VAL A 265 5.69 20.80 -1.23
C VAL A 265 6.87 19.96 -1.70
N ILE A 266 7.14 18.86 -1.02
CA ILE A 266 8.26 17.96 -1.30
C ILE A 266 7.73 16.73 -2.02
N LEU A 267 8.01 16.65 -3.31
CA LEU A 267 7.74 15.50 -4.15
C LEU A 267 8.89 14.50 -4.04
N VAL A 268 8.66 13.38 -3.38
CA VAL A 268 9.67 12.32 -3.23
C VAL A 268 9.44 11.24 -4.27
N ASP A 269 10.33 11.16 -5.25
CA ASP A 269 10.35 10.08 -6.24
C ASP A 269 11.06 8.85 -5.67
N ASP A 270 10.30 7.79 -5.42
CA ASP A 270 10.82 6.48 -5.03
C ASP A 270 11.26 5.68 -6.27
N PHE A 271 12.22 6.21 -7.01
CA PHE A 271 12.89 5.56 -8.14
C PHE A 271 11.94 5.17 -9.30
N SER A 272 11.18 6.14 -9.80
CA SER A 272 10.32 5.99 -10.99
C SER A 272 11.15 5.78 -12.27
N ASP A 273 10.57 5.06 -13.24
CA ASP A 273 11.16 4.81 -14.57
C ASP A 273 10.34 5.39 -15.73
N MET A 274 9.14 5.93 -15.45
CA MET A 274 8.32 6.58 -16.48
C MET A 274 8.94 7.90 -16.96
N PRO A 275 9.02 8.15 -18.29
CA PRO A 275 9.69 9.36 -18.80
C PRO A 275 9.11 10.68 -18.28
N HIS A 276 7.78 10.77 -18.12
CA HIS A 276 7.12 11.98 -17.66
C HIS A 276 7.41 12.33 -16.20
N THR A 277 7.83 11.37 -15.38
CA THR A 277 8.17 11.65 -13.98
C THR A 277 9.59 12.16 -13.80
N GLN A 278 10.42 12.15 -14.84
CA GLN A 278 11.83 12.56 -14.79
C GLN A 278 11.99 14.05 -15.12
N LYS A 279 12.80 14.39 -16.12
CA LYS A 279 13.09 15.78 -16.54
C LYS A 279 11.82 16.58 -16.84
N GLN A 280 10.79 15.97 -17.42
CA GLN A 280 9.54 16.66 -17.73
C GLN A 280 8.86 17.20 -16.46
N LEU A 281 8.89 16.45 -15.35
CA LEU A 281 8.34 16.88 -14.07
C LEU A 281 9.14 18.04 -13.47
N GLU A 282 10.47 17.98 -13.57
CA GLU A 282 11.38 19.04 -13.12
C GLU A 282 11.16 20.33 -13.91
N ASP A 283 11.10 20.24 -15.24
CA ASP A 283 10.85 21.37 -16.12
C ASP A 283 9.47 22.01 -15.83
N TYR A 284 8.45 21.19 -15.57
CA TYR A 284 7.10 21.68 -15.25
C TYR A 284 7.07 22.45 -13.92
N PHE A 285 7.69 21.92 -12.87
CA PHE A 285 7.65 22.53 -11.55
C PHE A 285 8.72 23.61 -11.32
N LEU A 286 9.60 23.86 -12.29
CA LEU A 286 10.59 24.94 -12.24
C LEU A 286 9.97 26.32 -11.97
N ALA A 287 8.74 26.55 -12.45
CA ALA A 287 8.00 27.79 -12.25
C ALA A 287 7.33 27.90 -10.85
N TYR A 288 7.38 26.86 -10.03
CA TYR A 288 6.69 26.76 -8.74
C TYR A 288 7.70 26.70 -7.58
N PRO A 289 8.09 27.85 -7.00
CA PRO A 289 9.22 27.92 -6.05
C PRO A 289 8.99 27.14 -4.75
N LYS A 290 7.73 26.85 -4.40
CA LYS A 290 7.39 26.02 -3.24
C LYS A 290 7.54 24.52 -3.50
N VAL A 291 7.62 24.08 -4.75
CA VAL A 291 7.69 22.66 -5.10
C VAL A 291 9.15 22.23 -5.23
N LYS A 292 9.53 21.19 -4.49
CA LYS A 292 10.87 20.59 -4.51
C LYS A 292 10.73 19.12 -4.88
N ILE A 293 11.58 18.64 -5.80
CA ILE A 293 11.62 17.23 -6.18
C ILE A 293 12.87 16.60 -5.55
N VAL A 294 12.67 15.51 -4.81
CA VAL A 294 13.73 14.71 -4.17
C VAL A 294 13.70 13.33 -4.78
N ARG A 295 14.86 12.85 -5.27
CA ARG A 295 14.99 11.56 -5.96
C ARG A 295 15.67 10.53 -5.05
N ALA A 296 15.04 9.38 -4.85
CA ALA A 296 15.71 8.25 -4.21
C ALA A 296 16.71 7.59 -5.17
N ALA A 297 17.90 7.21 -4.67
CA ALA A 297 18.94 6.58 -5.48
C ALA A 297 18.60 5.14 -5.92
N LYS A 298 17.67 4.50 -5.22
CA LYS A 298 17.13 3.16 -5.52
C LYS A 298 15.69 3.10 -5.00
N ARG A 299 14.95 2.07 -5.42
CA ARG A 299 13.59 1.84 -4.93
C ARG A 299 13.62 1.36 -3.47
N GLU A 300 13.25 2.26 -2.56
CA GLU A 300 13.25 2.05 -1.11
C GLU A 300 11.85 1.68 -0.58
N GLY A 301 10.81 2.11 -1.28
CA GLY A 301 9.41 1.94 -0.87
C GLY A 301 8.86 3.08 -0.03
N LEU A 302 7.53 3.08 0.16
CA LEU A 302 6.78 4.20 0.72
C LEU A 302 7.33 4.70 2.06
N ILE A 303 7.62 3.77 2.99
CA ILE A 303 8.01 4.12 4.36
C ILE A 303 9.31 4.92 4.36
N ARG A 304 10.31 4.45 3.62
CA ARG A 304 11.62 5.09 3.52
C ARG A 304 11.60 6.33 2.62
N ALA A 305 10.74 6.36 1.61
CA ALA A 305 10.48 7.57 0.84
C ALA A 305 9.91 8.69 1.73
N ARG A 306 8.98 8.37 2.64
CA ARG A 306 8.47 9.32 3.63
C ARG A 306 9.56 9.85 4.55
N LEU A 307 10.42 8.98 5.06
CA LEU A 307 11.59 9.38 5.86
C LEU A 307 12.57 10.25 5.07
N LEU A 308 12.79 9.96 3.78
CA LEU A 308 13.58 10.82 2.89
C LEU A 308 12.95 12.20 2.77
N GLY A 309 11.64 12.29 2.52
CA GLY A 309 10.91 13.57 2.50
C GLY A 309 11.02 14.34 3.80
N ALA A 310 10.85 13.67 4.95
CA ALA A 310 10.97 14.27 6.28
C ALA A 310 12.34 14.92 6.51
N ARG A 311 13.43 14.30 6.05
CA ARG A 311 14.79 14.85 6.16
C ARG A 311 15.01 16.12 5.34
N HIS A 312 14.23 16.33 4.28
CA HIS A 312 14.27 17.53 3.45
C HIS A 312 13.27 18.60 3.88
N ALA A 313 12.39 18.29 4.83
CA ALA A 313 11.38 19.21 5.34
C ALA A 313 11.97 20.22 6.33
N THR A 314 11.51 21.46 6.23
CA THR A 314 12.00 22.60 7.02
C THR A 314 10.93 23.24 7.89
N ALA A 315 9.65 22.91 7.67
CA ALA A 315 8.55 23.43 8.46
C ALA A 315 8.45 22.72 9.84
N PRO A 316 7.75 23.34 10.82
CA PRO A 316 7.46 22.72 12.11
C PRO A 316 6.47 21.54 11.99
N VAL A 317 5.55 21.57 11.03
CA VAL A 317 4.59 20.47 10.78
C VAL A 317 4.95 19.72 9.50
N LEU A 318 4.79 18.40 9.52
CA LEU A 318 4.84 17.55 8.34
C LEU A 318 3.43 17.12 7.97
N THR A 319 3.02 17.32 6.72
CA THR A 319 1.73 16.83 6.21
C THR A 319 1.98 15.84 5.07
N TYR A 320 1.65 14.58 5.27
CA TYR A 320 1.79 13.54 4.27
C TYR A 320 0.51 13.42 3.45
N LEU A 321 0.68 13.30 2.13
CA LEU A 321 -0.38 12.98 1.18
C LEU A 321 0.12 11.91 0.22
N ASP A 322 -0.79 11.05 -0.25
CA ASP A 322 -0.49 10.16 -1.37
C ASP A 322 -0.53 10.94 -2.69
N SER A 323 0.12 10.42 -3.73
CA SER A 323 0.29 11.08 -5.04
C SER A 323 -0.97 11.11 -5.92
N HIS A 324 -2.11 10.68 -5.38
CA HIS A 324 -3.39 10.57 -6.07
C HIS A 324 -4.54 11.03 -5.17
N CYS A 325 -4.34 12.22 -4.63
CA CYS A 325 -5.28 12.92 -3.77
C CYS A 325 -5.78 14.23 -4.38
N GLU A 326 -6.92 14.72 -3.90
CA GLU A 326 -7.40 16.08 -4.17
C GLU A 326 -7.91 16.71 -2.88
N CYS A 327 -7.22 17.75 -2.41
CA CYS A 327 -7.57 18.48 -1.19
C CYS A 327 -8.80 19.36 -1.41
N THR A 328 -9.73 19.48 -0.47
CA THR A 328 -10.88 20.42 -0.61
C THR A 328 -10.55 21.80 -0.06
N VAL A 329 -11.44 22.78 -0.27
CA VAL A 329 -11.26 24.13 0.33
C VAL A 329 -11.32 24.03 1.85
N GLY A 330 -10.36 24.64 2.55
CA GLY A 330 -10.31 24.67 4.01
C GLY A 330 -9.90 23.35 4.66
N TRP A 331 -9.21 22.49 3.92
CA TRP A 331 -8.75 21.19 4.41
C TRP A 331 -7.58 21.31 5.41
N LEU A 332 -6.76 22.35 5.33
CA LEU A 332 -5.47 22.37 6.01
C LEU A 332 -5.55 22.99 7.40
N GLU A 333 -6.25 24.10 7.53
CA GLU A 333 -6.41 24.89 8.74
C GLU A 333 -6.96 24.06 9.92
N PRO A 334 -7.99 23.22 9.73
CA PRO A 334 -8.50 22.37 10.82
C PRO A 334 -7.47 21.36 11.31
N LEU A 335 -6.56 20.88 10.46
CA LEU A 335 -5.50 19.95 10.86
C LEU A 335 -4.42 20.68 11.68
N LEU A 336 -3.96 21.82 11.17
CA LEU A 336 -2.91 22.60 11.81
C LEU A 336 -3.37 23.20 13.16
N ASP A 337 -4.63 23.57 13.28
CA ASP A 337 -5.22 24.07 14.54
C ASP A 337 -5.08 23.05 15.67
N ARG A 338 -5.31 21.76 15.39
CA ARG A 338 -5.18 20.69 16.41
C ARG A 338 -3.74 20.55 16.88
N ILE A 339 -2.78 20.58 15.96
CA ILE A 339 -1.35 20.49 16.28
C ILE A 339 -0.88 21.74 17.02
N ALA A 340 -1.37 22.92 16.64
CA ALA A 340 -1.06 24.18 17.32
C ALA A 340 -1.52 24.17 18.79
N ARG A 341 -2.70 23.59 19.06
CA ARG A 341 -3.22 23.44 20.43
C ARG A 341 -2.50 22.37 21.23
N ASN A 342 -2.06 21.30 20.58
CA ASN A 342 -1.27 20.25 21.21
C ASN A 342 -0.32 19.58 20.20
N SER A 343 0.98 19.83 20.35
CA SER A 343 2.00 19.33 19.43
C SER A 343 2.18 17.80 19.47
N THR A 344 1.62 17.10 20.47
CA THR A 344 1.63 15.63 20.53
C THR A 344 0.40 14.99 19.86
N THR A 345 -0.44 15.78 19.20
CA THR A 345 -1.60 15.29 18.45
C THR A 345 -1.24 15.01 17.00
N VAL A 346 -1.51 13.79 16.54
CA VAL A 346 -1.45 13.38 15.14
C VAL A 346 -2.86 13.47 14.57
N VAL A 347 -3.02 14.13 13.43
CA VAL A 347 -4.34 14.37 12.84
C VAL A 347 -4.44 13.82 11.45
N CYS A 348 -5.61 13.26 11.13
CA CYS A 348 -5.95 12.78 9.79
C CYS A 348 -7.18 13.53 9.27
N PRO A 349 -7.20 13.90 7.97
CA PRO A 349 -8.44 14.35 7.34
C PRO A 349 -9.44 13.19 7.23
N VAL A 350 -10.70 13.52 6.99
CA VAL A 350 -11.65 12.60 6.37
C VAL A 350 -11.16 12.29 4.97
N ILE A 351 -10.98 10.99 4.69
CA ILE A 351 -10.52 10.52 3.39
C ILE A 351 -11.75 10.22 2.54
N ASP A 352 -12.08 11.15 1.65
CA ASP A 352 -13.17 11.00 0.68
C ASP A 352 -12.76 10.08 -0.48
N VAL A 353 -13.74 9.53 -1.18
CA VAL A 353 -13.49 8.57 -2.27
C VAL A 353 -13.52 9.30 -3.60
N ILE A 354 -12.41 9.24 -4.35
CA ILE A 354 -12.42 9.55 -5.78
C ILE A 354 -12.59 8.24 -6.53
N ASP A 355 -13.68 8.11 -7.31
CA ASP A 355 -14.01 6.87 -8.02
C ASP A 355 -12.90 6.50 -9.01
N ASP A 356 -12.45 5.24 -8.97
CA ASP A 356 -11.32 4.76 -9.77
C ASP A 356 -11.64 4.65 -11.27
N ASN A 357 -12.90 4.79 -11.67
CA ASN A 357 -13.35 4.70 -13.05
C ASN A 357 -13.83 6.04 -13.64
N THR A 358 -14.68 6.78 -12.93
CA THR A 358 -15.31 8.03 -13.41
C THR A 358 -14.63 9.29 -12.87
N MET A 359 -13.74 9.15 -11.87
CA MET A 359 -13.10 10.25 -11.13
C MET A 359 -14.11 11.17 -10.41
N GLU A 360 -15.32 10.67 -10.13
CA GLU A 360 -16.31 11.35 -9.30
C GLU A 360 -15.80 11.49 -7.86
N TYR A 361 -16.03 12.66 -7.25
CA TYR A 361 -15.65 12.94 -5.88
C TYR A 361 -16.83 12.64 -4.94
N HIS A 362 -16.74 11.55 -4.20
CA HIS A 362 -17.74 11.14 -3.21
C HIS A 362 -17.32 11.56 -1.81
N TYR A 363 -18.10 12.43 -1.20
CA TYR A 363 -17.95 12.87 0.18
C TYR A 363 -19.18 12.56 1.02
N ARG A 364 -19.03 12.64 2.34
CA ARG A 364 -20.10 12.52 3.32
C ARG A 364 -20.05 13.69 4.30
N ASP A 365 -21.17 14.00 4.92
CA ASP A 365 -21.22 14.94 6.04
C ASP A 365 -20.49 14.37 7.28
N SER A 366 -20.30 15.21 8.31
CA SER A 366 -19.59 14.78 9.52
C SER A 366 -20.34 13.72 10.33
N GLY A 367 -21.65 13.53 10.09
CA GLY A 367 -22.44 12.47 10.74
C GLY A 367 -22.02 11.07 10.32
N GLY A 368 -21.40 10.93 9.14
CA GLY A 368 -20.94 9.67 8.54
C GLY A 368 -19.45 9.35 8.74
N VAL A 369 -18.74 10.07 9.61
CA VAL A 369 -17.30 9.89 9.84
C VAL A 369 -17.00 8.49 10.39
N ASN A 370 -15.90 7.91 9.91
CA ASN A 370 -15.37 6.64 10.40
C ASN A 370 -14.01 6.86 11.07
N VAL A 371 -13.71 6.04 12.07
CA VAL A 371 -12.41 5.93 12.72
C VAL A 371 -11.72 4.65 12.27
N GLY A 372 -10.39 4.64 12.37
CA GLY A 372 -9.57 3.49 12.02
C GLY A 372 -9.51 2.46 13.13
N GLY A 373 -9.66 1.19 12.78
CA GLY A 373 -9.38 0.04 13.63
C GLY A 373 -8.44 -0.95 12.97
N PHE A 374 -8.28 -2.10 13.61
CA PHE A 374 -7.54 -3.22 13.05
C PHE A 374 -8.12 -4.55 13.55
N ASP A 375 -7.86 -5.63 12.81
CA ASP A 375 -8.13 -6.98 13.26
C ASP A 375 -6.84 -7.68 13.77
N TRP A 376 -6.97 -8.87 14.36
CA TRP A 376 -5.80 -9.63 14.83
C TRP A 376 -4.94 -10.22 13.71
N ASN A 377 -5.27 -9.99 12.43
CA ASN A 377 -4.34 -10.19 11.31
C ASN A 377 -3.45 -8.95 11.07
N LEU A 378 -3.58 -7.92 11.90
CA LEU A 378 -2.94 -6.61 11.76
C LEU A 378 -3.30 -5.94 10.44
N GLN A 379 -4.55 -6.12 10.00
CA GLN A 379 -5.12 -5.42 8.85
C GLN A 379 -5.97 -4.26 9.32
N PHE A 380 -5.73 -3.09 8.72
CA PHE A 380 -6.53 -1.91 8.94
C PHE A 380 -7.97 -2.10 8.44
N ASN A 381 -8.94 -1.55 9.17
CA ASN A 381 -10.34 -1.51 8.78
C ASN A 381 -11.00 -0.20 9.28
N TRP A 382 -12.15 0.13 8.70
CA TRP A 382 -12.93 1.31 9.08
C TRP A 382 -14.07 0.90 10.00
N HIS A 383 -14.28 1.67 11.06
CA HIS A 383 -15.39 1.53 12.00
C HIS A 383 -16.16 2.84 12.12
N ALA A 384 -17.46 2.75 12.39
CA ALA A 384 -18.21 3.92 12.82
C ALA A 384 -17.63 4.45 14.15
N VAL A 385 -17.72 5.75 14.38
CA VAL A 385 -17.31 6.35 15.66
C VAL A 385 -18.06 5.64 16.82
N PRO A 386 -17.35 5.10 17.82
CA PRO A 386 -18.00 4.39 18.92
C PRO A 386 -18.82 5.35 19.78
N GLU A 387 -19.90 4.82 20.37
CA GLU A 387 -20.83 5.61 21.18
C GLU A 387 -20.15 6.32 22.37
N ARG A 388 -19.15 5.67 22.97
CA ARG A 388 -18.29 6.25 24.02
C ARG A 388 -17.61 7.54 23.58
N GLU A 389 -17.15 7.59 22.33
CA GLU A 389 -16.49 8.76 21.77
C GLU A 389 -17.51 9.81 21.37
N LYS A 390 -18.61 9.42 20.70
CA LYS A 390 -19.70 10.34 20.31
C LYS A 390 -20.23 11.16 21.48
N ARG A 391 -20.37 10.57 22.67
CA ARG A 391 -20.88 11.24 23.88
C ARG A 391 -19.98 12.35 24.42
N LYS A 392 -18.72 12.42 24.00
CA LYS A 392 -17.81 13.50 24.39
C LYS A 392 -18.04 14.79 23.62
N HIS A 393 -18.71 14.69 22.47
CA HIS A 393 -18.83 15.77 21.49
C HIS A 393 -20.24 16.36 21.48
N LYS A 394 -20.34 17.66 21.21
CA LYS A 394 -21.61 18.38 21.05
C LYS A 394 -22.03 18.47 19.59
N SER A 395 -21.07 18.40 18.67
CA SER A 395 -21.27 18.42 17.23
C SER A 395 -20.57 17.21 16.58
N PRO A 396 -21.18 16.58 15.56
CA PRO A 396 -20.53 15.51 14.81
C PRO A 396 -19.30 16.00 14.01
N ALA A 397 -19.16 17.32 13.83
CA ALA A 397 -18.04 17.93 13.12
C ALA A 397 -16.78 18.16 13.99
N GLU A 398 -16.86 17.86 15.30
CA GLU A 398 -15.71 17.95 16.19
C GLU A 398 -14.68 16.83 15.92
N PRO A 399 -13.38 17.08 16.11
CA PRO A 399 -12.34 16.04 16.00
C PRO A 399 -12.61 14.85 16.93
N VAL A 400 -12.50 13.64 16.40
CA VAL A 400 -12.78 12.39 17.15
C VAL A 400 -11.53 11.55 17.29
N TRP A 401 -11.37 10.90 18.45
CA TRP A 401 -10.27 9.97 18.66
C TRP A 401 -10.40 8.73 17.77
N SER A 402 -9.28 8.36 17.16
CA SER A 402 -9.18 7.19 16.31
C SER A 402 -8.16 6.21 16.88
N PRO A 403 -8.51 4.93 17.12
CA PRO A 403 -7.55 3.93 17.57
C PRO A 403 -6.34 3.83 16.62
N THR A 404 -6.61 3.82 15.32
CA THR A 404 -5.58 3.75 14.29
C THR A 404 -5.87 4.71 13.14
N MET A 405 -4.91 4.89 12.24
CA MET A 405 -5.08 5.65 11.00
C MET A 405 -4.89 4.77 9.76
N ALA A 406 -5.48 5.17 8.64
CA ALA A 406 -5.17 4.57 7.34
C ALA A 406 -3.69 4.77 6.97
N GLY A 407 -3.10 5.89 7.39
CA GLY A 407 -1.67 6.20 7.27
C GLY A 407 -1.26 6.83 5.95
N GLY A 408 -2.11 6.87 4.92
CA GLY A 408 -1.86 7.58 3.66
C GLY A 408 -1.72 9.10 3.86
N LEU A 409 -2.69 9.67 4.57
CA LEU A 409 -2.87 11.11 4.73
C LEU A 409 -2.93 11.47 6.21
N PHE A 410 -2.00 12.29 6.69
CA PHE A 410 -1.97 12.79 8.07
C PHE A 410 -1.05 14.00 8.21
N ALA A 411 -1.22 14.77 9.30
CA ALA A 411 -0.28 15.80 9.72
C ALA A 411 0.23 15.52 11.14
N ILE A 412 1.50 15.87 11.38
CA ILE A 412 2.19 15.64 12.65
C ILE A 412 3.24 16.74 12.88
N ASP A 413 3.40 17.16 14.13
CA ASP A 413 4.54 18.00 14.54
C ASP A 413 5.86 17.27 14.28
N ARG A 414 6.83 17.94 13.65
CA ARG A 414 8.10 17.33 13.24
C ARG A 414 8.93 16.87 14.44
N VAL A 415 8.98 17.66 15.51
CA VAL A 415 9.73 17.31 16.72
C VAL A 415 9.07 16.13 17.43
N PHE A 416 7.75 16.08 17.46
CA PHE A 416 7.03 14.93 17.98
C PHE A 416 7.26 13.67 17.14
N PHE A 417 7.25 13.78 15.80
CA PHE A 417 7.58 12.66 14.93
C PHE A 417 9.00 12.11 15.16
N GLU A 418 9.99 13.01 15.32
CA GLU A 418 11.36 12.65 15.68
C GLU A 418 11.44 11.99 17.07
N ARG A 419 10.73 12.52 18.06
CA ARG A 419 10.63 11.95 19.42
C ARG A 419 10.05 10.53 19.42
N LEU A 420 9.06 10.24 18.57
CA LEU A 420 8.51 8.89 18.40
C LEU A 420 9.47 7.94 17.65
N GLY A 421 10.67 8.40 17.30
CA GLY A 421 11.66 7.66 16.52
C GLY A 421 11.26 7.50 15.05
N THR A 422 10.41 8.40 14.53
CA THR A 422 9.84 8.38 13.18
C THR A 422 9.18 7.05 12.83
N TYR A 423 9.23 6.59 11.58
CA TYR A 423 8.90 5.20 11.26
C TYR A 423 10.06 4.25 11.60
N ASP A 424 9.74 2.97 11.85
CA ASP A 424 10.77 1.93 11.88
C ASP A 424 11.41 1.77 10.49
N SER A 425 12.66 2.21 10.35
CA SER A 425 13.44 2.10 9.11
C SER A 425 13.72 0.64 8.69
N GLY A 426 13.54 -0.29 9.63
CA GLY A 426 13.54 -1.71 9.38
C GLY A 426 12.30 -2.22 8.66
N PHE A 427 11.21 -1.46 8.52
CA PHE A 427 10.08 -1.87 7.69
C PHE A 427 10.48 -1.82 6.21
N ASP A 428 10.02 -2.81 5.44
CA ASP A 428 10.28 -2.90 4.01
C ASP A 428 9.03 -2.48 3.22
N ILE A 429 9.24 -1.76 2.12
CA ILE A 429 8.24 -1.28 1.16
C ILE A 429 7.01 -0.57 1.76
N TRP A 430 6.04 -1.34 2.23
CA TRP A 430 4.72 -0.89 2.66
C TRP A 430 4.04 -1.95 3.53
N GLY A 431 3.19 -1.51 4.46
CA GLY A 431 2.32 -2.33 5.28
C GLY A 431 2.74 -2.32 6.75
N GLY A 432 1.76 -2.06 7.62
CA GLY A 432 1.91 -2.07 9.07
C GLY A 432 2.40 -0.73 9.66
N GLU A 433 2.99 0.16 8.87
CA GLU A 433 3.54 1.43 9.35
C GLU A 433 2.47 2.35 9.94
N ASN A 434 1.26 2.28 9.39
CA ASN A 434 0.11 3.05 9.85
C ASN A 434 -0.33 2.61 11.26
N LEU A 435 -0.36 1.29 11.51
CA LEU A 435 -0.63 0.73 12.83
C LEU A 435 0.50 1.02 13.81
N GLU A 436 1.75 0.89 13.36
CA GLU A 436 2.94 1.13 14.17
C GLU A 436 2.98 2.55 14.73
N LEU A 437 2.79 3.55 13.85
CA LEU A 437 2.76 4.95 14.27
C LEU A 437 1.51 5.26 15.11
N SER A 438 0.38 4.59 14.88
CA SER A 438 -0.81 4.72 15.74
C SER A 438 -0.52 4.25 17.17
N PHE A 439 0.12 3.08 17.33
CA PHE A 439 0.47 2.52 18.63
C PHE A 439 1.51 3.39 19.35
N LYS A 440 2.56 3.81 18.65
CA LYS A 440 3.52 4.81 19.15
C LYS A 440 2.83 6.05 19.70
N THR A 441 1.96 6.65 18.89
CA THR A 441 1.28 7.90 19.23
C THR A 441 0.50 7.75 20.53
N TRP A 442 -0.38 6.75 20.61
CA TRP A 442 -1.22 6.56 21.79
C TRP A 442 -0.44 6.10 23.01
N MET A 443 0.45 5.11 22.85
CA MET A 443 1.15 4.50 23.97
C MET A 443 2.24 5.41 24.52
N CYS A 444 2.78 6.35 23.73
CA CYS A 444 3.89 7.21 24.14
C CYS A 444 3.47 8.67 24.41
N GLY A 445 2.19 8.90 24.74
CA GLY A 445 1.71 10.18 25.30
C GLY A 445 1.19 11.22 24.29
N GLY A 446 0.86 10.79 23.07
CA GLY A 446 0.14 11.60 22.09
C GLY A 446 -1.34 11.21 21.96
N SER A 447 -2.02 11.85 21.01
CA SER A 447 -3.37 11.49 20.58
C SER A 447 -3.45 11.36 19.06
N LEU A 448 -4.36 10.52 18.56
CA LEU A 448 -4.62 10.36 17.14
C LEU A 448 -6.08 10.72 16.84
N GLU A 449 -6.30 11.70 15.98
CA GLU A 449 -7.62 12.27 15.71
C GLU A 449 -7.97 12.19 14.22
N ILE A 450 -9.24 11.87 13.90
CA ILE A 450 -9.83 12.23 12.61
C ILE A 450 -10.48 13.61 12.77
N VAL A 451 -10.23 14.53 11.85
CA VAL A 451 -10.77 15.89 11.88
C VAL A 451 -11.87 16.02 10.82
N PRO A 452 -13.18 15.96 11.20
CA PRO A 452 -14.28 15.98 10.24
C PRO A 452 -14.31 17.21 9.34
N CYS A 453 -13.87 18.37 9.83
CA CYS A 453 -13.81 19.59 9.02
C CYS A 453 -12.74 19.59 7.93
N SER A 454 -11.84 18.60 7.90
CA SER A 454 -10.78 18.49 6.90
C SER A 454 -11.08 17.33 5.97
N HIS A 455 -11.24 17.62 4.67
CA HIS A 455 -11.57 16.63 3.66
C HIS A 455 -10.51 16.57 2.56
N VAL A 456 -10.04 15.37 2.27
CA VAL A 456 -9.13 15.09 1.14
C VAL A 456 -9.61 13.84 0.41
N GLY A 457 -9.88 13.98 -0.88
CA GLY A 457 -10.23 12.84 -1.73
C GLY A 457 -9.01 12.00 -2.06
N HIS A 458 -9.21 10.69 -2.17
CA HIS A 458 -8.18 9.72 -2.51
C HIS A 458 -8.72 8.71 -3.53
N ILE A 459 -7.93 8.38 -4.56
CA ILE A 459 -8.27 7.34 -5.54
C ILE A 459 -8.04 5.96 -4.93
N PHE A 460 -9.11 5.28 -4.50
CA PHE A 460 -9.01 3.93 -3.95
C PHE A 460 -8.86 2.86 -5.03
N ARG A 461 -7.68 2.26 -5.12
CA ARG A 461 -7.38 1.21 -6.11
C ARG A 461 -7.79 -0.17 -5.59
N LYS A 462 -8.33 -1.02 -6.48
CA LYS A 462 -8.67 -2.43 -6.16
C LYS A 462 -7.46 -3.36 -6.09
N ARG A 463 -6.32 -2.95 -6.65
CA ARG A 463 -5.05 -3.69 -6.65
C ARG A 463 -3.88 -2.71 -6.61
N SER A 464 -2.76 -3.13 -6.03
CA SER A 464 -1.49 -2.40 -6.18
C SER A 464 -0.98 -2.53 -7.63
N PRO A 465 -0.62 -1.44 -8.31
CA PRO A 465 0.01 -1.51 -9.63
C PRO A 465 1.51 -1.83 -9.56
N TYR A 466 2.12 -1.77 -8.37
CA TYR A 466 3.56 -1.85 -8.22
C TYR A 466 4.06 -3.29 -8.11
N LYS A 467 5.20 -3.56 -8.75
CA LYS A 467 5.89 -4.84 -8.63
C LYS A 467 6.59 -4.91 -7.28
N TRP A 468 6.39 -6.01 -6.56
CA TRP A 468 7.11 -6.31 -5.32
C TRP A 468 8.26 -7.28 -5.58
N ARG A 469 9.27 -7.24 -4.71
CA ARG A 469 10.38 -8.21 -4.75
C ARG A 469 9.82 -9.62 -4.54
N THR A 470 10.20 -10.56 -5.40
CA THR A 470 9.74 -11.95 -5.32
C THR A 470 10.44 -12.70 -4.18
N GLY A 471 9.68 -13.45 -3.37
CA GLY A 471 10.23 -14.38 -2.37
C GLY A 471 10.21 -13.89 -0.91
N VAL A 472 9.77 -12.66 -0.63
CA VAL A 472 9.65 -12.13 0.73
C VAL A 472 8.20 -11.71 0.99
N ASN A 473 7.59 -12.23 2.06
CA ASN A 473 6.31 -11.73 2.54
C ASN A 473 6.55 -10.47 3.38
N VAL A 474 6.67 -9.34 2.69
CA VAL A 474 6.98 -8.03 3.27
C VAL A 474 5.97 -7.63 4.36
N ILE A 475 4.69 -7.87 4.11
CA ILE A 475 3.62 -7.54 5.07
C ILE A 475 3.78 -8.37 6.35
N LYS A 476 3.96 -9.70 6.23
CA LYS A 476 4.23 -10.57 7.39
C LYS A 476 5.44 -10.06 8.18
N ARG A 477 6.53 -9.74 7.49
CA ARG A 477 7.77 -9.27 8.12
C ARG A 477 7.52 -7.99 8.95
N ASN A 478 6.89 -6.97 8.35
CA ASN A 478 6.62 -5.70 9.04
C ASN A 478 5.64 -5.90 10.21
N SER A 479 4.59 -6.70 10.01
CA SER A 479 3.62 -7.03 11.05
C SER A 479 4.26 -7.76 12.24
N VAL A 480 5.21 -8.67 12.02
CA VAL A 480 5.97 -9.31 13.11
C VAL A 480 6.84 -8.29 13.85
N ARG A 481 7.54 -7.38 13.14
CA ARG A 481 8.34 -6.32 13.80
C ARG A 481 7.47 -5.44 14.68
N LEU A 482 6.31 -5.02 14.18
CA LEU A 482 5.32 -4.26 14.93
C LEU A 482 4.86 -5.03 16.17
N ALA A 483 4.48 -6.29 16.00
CA ALA A 483 3.95 -7.12 17.09
C ALA A 483 4.99 -7.34 18.19
N GLU A 484 6.23 -7.63 17.81
CA GLU A 484 7.37 -7.82 18.72
C GLU A 484 7.68 -6.58 19.57
N VAL A 485 7.44 -5.38 19.04
CA VAL A 485 7.78 -4.14 19.75
C VAL A 485 6.59 -3.59 20.54
N TRP A 486 5.38 -3.70 20.02
CA TRP A 486 4.24 -2.89 20.50
C TRP A 486 3.08 -3.69 21.10
N MET A 487 2.97 -4.99 20.86
CA MET A 487 1.76 -5.76 21.25
C MET A 487 1.90 -6.57 22.53
N ASP A 488 3.06 -6.56 23.20
CA ASP A 488 3.30 -7.29 24.45
C ASP A 488 2.84 -8.77 24.36
N GLU A 489 2.14 -9.29 25.37
CA GLU A 489 1.58 -10.65 25.38
C GLU A 489 0.52 -10.88 24.29
N TYR A 490 -0.09 -9.83 23.74
CA TYR A 490 -1.13 -9.93 22.71
C TYR A 490 -0.56 -10.25 21.33
N ALA A 491 0.75 -10.10 21.14
CA ALA A 491 1.44 -10.50 19.91
C ALA A 491 1.19 -11.98 19.56
N GLN A 492 0.94 -12.83 20.57
CA GLN A 492 0.62 -14.24 20.39
C GLN A 492 -0.60 -14.48 19.47
N TYR A 493 -1.59 -13.59 19.47
CA TYR A 493 -2.78 -13.78 18.64
C TYR A 493 -2.48 -13.59 17.15
N TYR A 494 -1.55 -12.69 16.82
CA TYR A 494 -1.03 -12.57 15.47
C TYR A 494 -0.16 -13.79 15.11
N TYR A 495 0.72 -14.23 16.02
CA TYR A 495 1.58 -15.40 15.80
C TYR A 495 0.78 -16.66 15.48
N GLN A 496 -0.29 -16.94 16.23
CA GLN A 496 -1.16 -18.09 15.97
C GLN A 496 -1.75 -18.07 14.55
N ARG A 497 -2.11 -16.89 14.03
CA ARG A 497 -2.70 -16.73 12.68
C ARG A 497 -1.70 -16.96 11.55
N ILE A 498 -0.42 -16.71 11.79
CA ILE A 498 0.66 -17.00 10.83
C ILE A 498 1.30 -18.38 11.06
N GLY A 499 0.66 -19.24 11.86
CA GLY A 499 1.15 -20.60 12.16
C GLY A 499 2.34 -20.63 13.12
N ASN A 500 2.50 -19.60 13.96
CA ASN A 500 3.61 -19.36 14.89
C ASN A 500 5.01 -19.30 14.25
N ASP A 501 5.10 -19.37 12.93
CA ASP A 501 6.32 -19.11 12.19
C ASP A 501 6.47 -17.60 12.00
N LYS A 502 7.33 -16.97 12.79
CA LYS A 502 7.63 -15.53 12.69
C LYS A 502 8.46 -15.18 11.45
N GLY A 503 9.18 -16.15 10.86
CA GLY A 503 10.20 -15.90 9.84
C GLY A 503 11.33 -14.98 10.32
N ASP A 504 12.15 -14.52 9.39
CA ASP A 504 13.16 -13.48 9.65
C ASP A 504 12.52 -12.09 9.56
N TYR A 505 12.46 -11.41 10.70
CA TYR A 505 11.96 -10.04 10.82
C TYR A 505 13.05 -9.02 11.15
N GLY A 506 14.31 -9.45 11.22
CA GLY A 506 15.47 -8.61 11.57
C GLY A 506 15.47 -8.10 13.01
N ASP A 507 16.50 -7.32 13.37
CA ASP A 507 16.65 -6.77 14.71
C ASP A 507 15.63 -5.64 15.00
N VAL A 508 15.05 -5.69 16.20
CA VAL A 508 14.09 -4.71 16.75
C VAL A 508 14.58 -4.10 18.07
N SER A 509 15.81 -4.37 18.49
CA SER A 509 16.34 -3.96 19.80
C SER A 509 16.31 -2.45 19.98
N SER A 510 16.67 -1.67 18.96
CA SER A 510 16.60 -0.20 19.00
C SER A 510 15.18 0.33 19.17
N ARG A 511 14.17 -0.37 18.63
CA ARG A 511 12.76 0.01 18.75
C ARG A 511 12.21 -0.31 20.14
N LYS A 512 12.60 -1.45 20.71
CA LYS A 512 12.28 -1.82 22.10
C LYS A 512 12.90 -0.84 23.09
N LYS A 513 14.18 -0.50 22.92
CA LYS A 513 14.88 0.50 23.74
C LYS A 513 14.20 1.87 23.70
N LEU A 514 13.83 2.33 22.51
CA LEU A 514 13.09 3.59 22.34
C LEU A 514 11.75 3.57 23.12
N ARG A 515 11.00 2.47 23.04
CA ARG A 515 9.74 2.32 23.78
C ARG A 515 9.94 2.41 25.30
N GLU A 516 11.02 1.82 25.81
CA GLU A 516 11.40 1.89 27.22
C GLU A 516 11.82 3.31 27.63
N GLU A 517 12.69 3.96 26.85
CA GLU A 517 13.19 5.32 27.12
C GLU A 517 12.06 6.37 27.13
N LEU A 518 11.06 6.21 26.28
CA LEU A 518 9.88 7.09 26.23
C LEU A 518 8.86 6.81 27.36
N GLY A 519 9.03 5.73 28.13
CA GLY A 519 8.09 5.33 29.18
C GLY A 519 6.69 5.01 28.64
N CYS A 520 6.62 4.41 27.44
CA CYS A 520 5.35 4.14 26.78
C CYS A 520 4.50 3.14 27.58
N LYS A 521 3.18 3.31 27.50
CA LYS A 521 2.19 2.42 28.13
C LYS A 521 2.21 1.02 27.50
N SER A 522 1.60 0.06 28.19
CA SER A 522 1.42 -1.31 27.68
C SER A 522 0.34 -1.37 26.60
N PHE A 523 0.36 -2.42 25.79
CA PHE A 523 -0.68 -2.69 24.81
C PHE A 523 -2.03 -2.97 25.48
N ARG A 524 -2.01 -3.58 26.67
CA ARG A 524 -3.20 -3.71 27.51
C ARG A 524 -3.84 -2.36 27.82
N TRP A 525 -3.03 -1.37 28.24
CA TRP A 525 -3.54 -0.02 28.48
C TRP A 525 -4.16 0.57 27.21
N TYR A 526 -3.54 0.36 26.05
CA TYR A 526 -4.08 0.81 24.76
C TYR A 526 -5.45 0.17 24.47
N LEU A 527 -5.61 -1.14 24.66
CA LEU A 527 -6.89 -1.81 24.48
C LEU A 527 -7.94 -1.30 25.48
N ASP A 528 -7.58 -1.16 26.76
CA ASP A 528 -8.54 -0.76 27.80
C ASP A 528 -9.01 0.71 27.66
N ASN A 529 -8.15 1.61 27.15
CA ASN A 529 -8.40 3.06 27.18
C ASN A 529 -8.73 3.64 25.80
N ILE A 530 -8.07 3.13 24.76
CA ILE A 530 -8.15 3.67 23.40
C ILE A 530 -9.10 2.85 22.56
N TYR A 531 -8.97 1.52 22.57
CA TYR A 531 -9.76 0.62 21.72
C TYR A 531 -10.49 -0.52 22.46
N PRO A 532 -11.33 -0.22 23.47
CA PRO A 532 -12.03 -1.24 24.25
C PRO A 532 -13.09 -1.99 23.44
N GLU A 533 -13.48 -1.46 22.29
CA GLU A 533 -14.42 -2.11 21.38
C GLU A 533 -13.79 -3.26 20.57
N LEU A 534 -12.46 -3.40 20.57
CA LEU A 534 -11.77 -4.51 19.92
C LEU A 534 -11.90 -5.79 20.76
N PHE A 535 -12.57 -6.79 20.20
CA PHE A 535 -12.65 -8.11 20.83
C PHE A 535 -11.28 -8.77 20.96
N VAL A 536 -10.87 -9.17 22.17
CA VAL A 536 -9.61 -9.89 22.44
C VAL A 536 -9.86 -11.41 22.46
N PRO A 537 -9.14 -12.23 21.68
CA PRO A 537 -9.41 -13.67 21.60
C PRO A 537 -9.21 -14.43 22.91
N GLY A 538 -8.38 -13.93 23.83
CA GLY A 538 -8.18 -14.51 25.17
C GLY A 538 -9.40 -14.46 26.07
N ASP A 539 -10.34 -13.56 25.79
CA ASP A 539 -11.61 -13.47 26.53
C ASP A 539 -12.63 -14.52 26.04
N ALA A 540 -12.27 -15.33 25.04
CA ALA A 540 -13.08 -16.44 24.58
C ALA A 540 -13.04 -17.60 25.60
N VAL A 541 -14.19 -18.25 25.80
CA VAL A 541 -14.33 -19.45 26.65
C VAL A 541 -13.59 -20.63 26.05
N ALA A 542 -13.55 -20.72 24.73
CA ALA A 542 -12.76 -21.69 24.00
C ALA A 542 -12.38 -21.12 22.63
N SER A 543 -11.21 -21.51 22.11
CA SER A 543 -10.79 -21.19 20.75
C SER A 543 -10.16 -22.41 20.10
N GLY A 544 -10.47 -22.65 18.83
CA GLY A 544 -9.96 -23.77 18.07
C GLY A 544 -10.88 -24.17 16.93
N GLU A 545 -10.58 -25.33 16.34
CA GLU A 545 -11.44 -25.93 15.33
C GLU A 545 -12.67 -26.61 15.95
N VAL A 546 -13.80 -26.51 15.26
CA VAL A 546 -15.04 -27.19 15.67
C VAL A 546 -15.18 -28.45 14.83
N ARG A 547 -14.85 -29.60 15.42
CA ARG A 547 -14.88 -30.90 14.73
C ARG A 547 -16.27 -31.55 14.80
N ASN A 548 -16.71 -32.11 13.68
CA ASN A 548 -17.93 -32.90 13.62
C ASN A 548 -17.65 -34.35 14.06
N MET A 549 -18.08 -34.68 15.27
CA MET A 549 -17.94 -36.03 15.84
C MET A 549 -18.79 -37.09 15.11
N GLY A 550 -19.91 -36.69 14.50
CA GLY A 550 -20.82 -37.59 13.78
C GLY A 550 -20.28 -38.09 12.44
N TYR A 551 -19.20 -37.49 11.91
CA TYR A 551 -18.55 -37.89 10.66
C TYR A 551 -17.09 -38.30 10.89
N GLY A 552 -16.87 -39.12 11.93
CA GLY A 552 -15.57 -39.73 12.21
C GLY A 552 -14.46 -38.76 12.58
N ASN A 553 -14.79 -37.55 13.06
CA ASN A 553 -13.83 -36.54 13.52
C ASN A 553 -12.87 -36.02 12.41
N ARG A 554 -13.25 -36.18 11.13
CA ARG A 554 -12.43 -35.79 9.96
C ARG A 554 -12.85 -34.48 9.31
N THR A 555 -14.01 -33.96 9.67
CA THR A 555 -14.58 -32.73 9.11
C THR A 555 -14.72 -31.67 10.18
N CYS A 556 -14.35 -30.45 9.82
CA CYS A 556 -14.33 -29.28 10.67
C CYS A 556 -15.29 -28.22 10.11
N LEU A 557 -15.86 -27.42 11.00
CA LEU A 557 -16.57 -26.20 10.61
C LEU A 557 -15.56 -25.25 9.93
N ASP A 558 -15.89 -24.82 8.73
CA ASP A 558 -15.03 -24.00 7.89
C ASP A 558 -15.84 -22.83 7.33
N ALA A 559 -15.32 -21.62 7.49
CA ALA A 559 -15.87 -20.41 6.90
C ALA A 559 -15.16 -20.13 5.57
N PRO A 560 -15.71 -20.53 4.41
CA PRO A 560 -15.01 -20.39 3.15
C PRO A 560 -14.71 -18.92 2.86
N GLY A 561 -13.43 -18.59 2.69
CA GLY A 561 -12.98 -17.22 2.41
C GLY A 561 -13.45 -16.68 1.06
N GLY A 562 -13.41 -15.34 0.91
CA GLY A 562 -13.64 -14.64 -0.36
C GLY A 562 -14.99 -13.93 -0.49
N LYS A 563 -15.05 -12.89 -1.34
CA LYS A 563 -16.23 -12.00 -1.49
C LYS A 563 -17.53 -12.74 -1.84
N ARG A 564 -17.46 -13.85 -2.58
CA ARG A 564 -18.63 -14.67 -2.97
C ARG A 564 -19.25 -15.45 -1.80
N ASN A 565 -18.56 -15.51 -0.67
CA ASN A 565 -18.95 -16.28 0.50
C ASN A 565 -19.30 -15.39 1.71
N LEU A 566 -19.22 -14.07 1.56
CA LEU A 566 -19.75 -13.12 2.54
C LEU A 566 -21.25 -13.36 2.75
N ARG A 567 -21.68 -13.44 4.03
CA ARG A 567 -23.08 -13.70 4.43
C ARG A 567 -23.63 -15.06 3.99
N LYS A 568 -22.79 -15.99 3.54
CA LYS A 568 -23.19 -17.38 3.32
C LYS A 568 -23.04 -18.18 4.62
N PRO A 569 -23.85 -19.25 4.79
CA PRO A 569 -23.68 -20.14 5.92
C PRO A 569 -22.29 -20.78 5.92
N VAL A 570 -21.74 -20.97 7.11
CA VAL A 570 -20.53 -21.78 7.33
C VAL A 570 -20.78 -23.23 6.90
N GLY A 571 -19.74 -23.87 6.38
CA GLY A 571 -19.80 -25.23 5.83
C GLY A 571 -18.94 -26.22 6.62
N LEU A 572 -18.93 -27.48 6.16
CA LEU A 572 -17.99 -28.50 6.63
C LEU A 572 -16.89 -28.68 5.59
N TYR A 573 -15.63 -28.74 6.04
CA TYR A 573 -14.47 -29.01 5.20
C TYR A 573 -13.53 -30.03 5.90
N PRO A 574 -12.68 -30.78 5.18
CA PRO A 574 -11.66 -31.60 5.82
C PRO A 574 -10.82 -30.78 6.81
N CYS A 575 -10.68 -31.29 8.04
CA CYS A 575 -9.86 -30.64 9.06
C CYS A 575 -8.41 -30.56 8.57
N HIS A 576 -7.83 -29.35 8.52
CA HIS A 576 -6.49 -29.14 7.99
C HIS A 576 -5.46 -28.66 9.03
N ASN A 577 -5.86 -28.35 10.27
CA ASN A 577 -4.97 -27.90 11.35
C ASN A 577 -4.09 -26.68 11.00
N GLN A 578 -4.50 -25.86 10.03
CA GLN A 578 -3.74 -24.66 9.60
C GLN A 578 -4.35 -23.37 10.16
N GLY A 579 -5.34 -23.48 11.05
CA GLY A 579 -6.08 -22.34 11.54
C GLY A 579 -6.88 -21.64 10.42
N GLY A 580 -6.79 -20.32 10.34
CA GLY A 580 -7.49 -19.52 9.32
C GLY A 580 -9.00 -19.68 9.38
N ASN A 581 -9.59 -20.17 8.27
CA ASN A 581 -11.03 -20.37 8.11
C ASN A 581 -11.63 -21.44 9.04
N GLN A 582 -10.80 -22.26 9.69
CA GLN A 582 -11.22 -23.31 10.64
C GLN A 582 -11.03 -22.90 12.10
N VAL A 583 -10.61 -21.67 12.42
CA VAL A 583 -10.56 -21.19 13.81
C VAL A 583 -11.86 -20.50 14.16
N ASN A 584 -12.52 -20.97 15.22
CA ASN A 584 -13.67 -20.31 15.83
C ASN A 584 -13.36 -19.96 17.29
N SER A 585 -13.98 -18.89 17.79
CA SER A 585 -13.94 -18.52 19.21
C SER A 585 -15.35 -18.60 19.79
N LEU A 586 -15.53 -19.38 20.85
CA LEU A 586 -16.76 -19.50 21.63
C LEU A 586 -16.76 -18.42 22.72
N LEU A 587 -17.79 -17.59 22.74
CA LEU A 587 -17.91 -16.48 23.69
C LEU A 587 -18.73 -16.85 24.92
N HIS A 588 -18.38 -16.27 26.07
CA HIS A 588 -19.28 -16.21 27.20
C HIS A 588 -20.31 -15.11 26.92
N LEU A 589 -21.57 -15.46 26.71
CA LEU A 589 -22.66 -14.47 26.80
C LEU A 589 -22.91 -14.19 28.28
N SER A 590 -22.07 -13.37 28.91
CA SER A 590 -22.44 -12.75 30.18
C SER A 590 -23.44 -11.64 29.89
N CYS A 591 -24.74 -11.94 29.96
CA CYS A 591 -25.78 -10.92 30.10
C CYS A 591 -25.60 -10.23 31.45
N SER A 592 -24.74 -9.23 31.54
CA SER A 592 -24.74 -8.27 32.65
C SER A 592 -25.18 -6.92 32.08
N HIS A 593 -26.35 -6.45 32.54
CA HIS A 593 -27.16 -5.32 32.07
C HIS A 593 -28.27 -5.66 31.06
N ALA A 594 -29.15 -6.60 31.45
CA ALA A 594 -30.56 -6.43 31.14
C ALA A 594 -31.11 -5.33 32.06
N SER A 595 -31.06 -4.07 31.63
CA SER A 595 -32.01 -3.08 32.15
C SER A 595 -33.40 -3.56 31.73
N PRO A 596 -34.36 -3.73 32.67
CA PRO A 596 -35.72 -4.05 32.29
C PRO A 596 -36.31 -2.81 31.59
N LEU A 597 -36.47 -2.91 30.28
CA LEU A 597 -37.34 -2.01 29.53
C LEU A 597 -38.78 -2.31 29.96
N GLN A 598 -39.42 -1.31 30.56
CA GLN A 598 -40.88 -1.18 30.61
C GLN A 598 -41.35 -0.49 29.33
#